data_AF-A0A5F2GRE5-F1
#
_entry.id   AF-A0A5F2GRE5-F1
#
_cell.length_a   1.000
_cell.length_b   1.000
_cell.length_c   1.000
_cell.angle_alpha   90.00
_cell.angle_beta   90.00
_cell.angle_gamma   90.00
#
_symmetry.space_group_name_H-M   'P 1'
#
loop_
_entity.id
_entity.type
_entity.pdbx_description
1 polymer ?
#
loop_
_entity_poly.entity_id
_entity_poly.type
_entity_poly.pdbx_seq_one_letter_code
_entity_poly.pdbx_strand_id
1 'polypeptide(L)'
;MKTASGYSTYQITLHWLIAVLVLFQLFFGESMTTVADAVENGQFASASDQALGSAHYWVGLAILALVLVRLVLRLASGAPAPTNRGQRWMQITAHVSHGLFYVLLLATPAAGLLAFYVGDPWGDIHSLAKPAFIVLIAVHALAALYHQFWLKDGTLKRMLSPAG
;
A
#
# COMPACT_ATOMS: atom_id res chain seq x y z
N MET A 1 1.39 -26.02 -4.65
CA MET A 1 0.83 -24.65 -4.59
C MET A 1 -0.58 -24.72 -5.18
N LYS A 2 -1.64 -24.47 -4.40
CA LYS A 2 -3.03 -24.49 -4.93
C LYS A 2 -3.18 -23.33 -5.93
N THR A 3 -3.44 -23.62 -7.20
CA THR A 3 -3.78 -22.60 -8.19
C THR A 3 -5.26 -22.25 -8.03
N ALA A 4 -5.56 -21.06 -7.51
CA ALA A 4 -6.94 -20.57 -7.42
C ALA A 4 -7.49 -20.22 -8.81
N SER A 5 -8.79 -20.45 -9.04
CA SER A 5 -9.49 -20.08 -10.29
C SER A 5 -9.56 -18.56 -10.48
N GLY A 6 -9.52 -17.79 -9.38
CA GLY A 6 -9.46 -16.34 -9.33
C GLY A 6 -9.27 -15.82 -7.91
N TYR A 7 -9.28 -14.51 -7.73
CA TYR A 7 -9.22 -13.92 -6.39
C TYR A 7 -10.57 -14.05 -5.69
N SER A 8 -10.56 -14.29 -4.39
CA SER A 8 -11.77 -14.27 -3.57
C SER A 8 -12.23 -12.84 -3.28
N THR A 9 -13.50 -12.67 -2.90
CA THR A 9 -14.04 -11.39 -2.44
C THR A 9 -13.18 -10.77 -1.34
N TYR A 10 -12.71 -11.57 -0.37
CA TYR A 10 -11.86 -11.08 0.70
C TYR A 10 -10.52 -10.52 0.19
N GLN A 11 -9.89 -11.19 -0.78
CA GLN A 11 -8.63 -10.71 -1.37
C GLN A 11 -8.83 -9.39 -2.12
N ILE A 12 -9.94 -9.26 -2.84
CA ILE A 12 -10.30 -8.05 -3.60
C ILE A 12 -10.65 -6.90 -2.66
N THR A 13 -11.51 -7.13 -1.67
CA THR A 13 -11.91 -6.11 -0.70
C THR A 13 -10.71 -5.59 0.09
N LEU A 14 -9.86 -6.48 0.61
CA LEU A 14 -8.63 -6.07 1.28
C LEU A 14 -7.73 -5.26 0.36
N HIS A 15 -7.67 -5.59 -0.94
CA HIS A 15 -6.89 -4.81 -1.88
C HIS A 15 -7.37 -3.38 -1.97
N TRP A 16 -8.64 -3.18 -2.33
CA TRP A 16 -9.15 -1.84 -2.58
C TRP A 16 -9.23 -1.01 -1.31
N LEU A 17 -9.57 -1.63 -0.18
CA LEU A 17 -9.54 -0.95 1.12
C LEU A 17 -8.15 -0.41 1.43
N ILE A 18 -7.10 -1.25 1.36
CA ILE A 18 -5.73 -0.81 1.61
C ILE A 18 -5.31 0.27 0.60
N ALA A 19 -5.66 0.12 -0.67
CA ALA A 19 -5.32 1.11 -1.70
C ALA A 19 -5.92 2.50 -1.37
N VAL A 20 -7.20 2.55 -0.97
CA VAL A 20 -7.87 3.81 -0.58
C VAL A 20 -7.22 4.42 0.66
N LEU A 21 -6.92 3.61 1.68
CA LEU A 21 -6.25 4.09 2.90
C LEU A 21 -4.84 4.61 2.61
N VAL A 22 -4.09 3.95 1.71
CA VAL A 22 -2.76 4.43 1.27
C VAL A 22 -2.88 5.75 0.51
N LEU A 23 -3.88 5.90 -0.37
CA LEU A 23 -4.13 7.18 -1.03
C LEU A 23 -4.43 8.29 -0.02
N PHE A 24 -5.29 8.03 0.97
CA PHE A 24 -5.53 8.96 2.07
C PHE A 24 -4.21 9.39 2.75
N GLN A 25 -3.33 8.43 3.06
CA GLN A 25 -2.03 8.73 3.68
C GLN A 25 -1.12 9.60 2.79
N LEU A 26 -1.11 9.37 1.47
CA LEU A 26 -0.29 10.18 0.57
C LEU A 26 -0.74 11.64 0.48
N PHE A 27 -2.05 11.89 0.59
CA PHE A 27 -2.63 13.23 0.54
C PHE A 27 -2.54 13.97 1.87
N PHE A 28 -2.77 13.28 2.99
CA PHE A 28 -2.94 13.93 4.30
C PHE A 28 -1.82 13.65 5.31
N GLY A 29 -0.85 12.80 4.98
CA GLY A 29 0.22 12.42 5.91
C GLY A 29 1.13 13.57 6.36
N GLU A 30 1.26 14.64 5.57
CA GLU A 30 2.10 15.79 5.90
C GLU A 30 1.65 16.51 7.18
N SER A 31 0.37 16.43 7.54
CA SER A 31 -0.13 17.04 8.78
C SER A 31 0.55 16.47 10.03
N MET A 32 1.06 15.23 9.99
CA MET A 32 1.84 14.66 11.10
C MET A 32 3.17 15.41 11.28
N THR A 33 3.86 15.74 10.19
CA THR A 33 5.10 16.54 10.21
C THR A 33 4.81 17.95 10.72
N THR A 34 3.75 18.60 10.21
CA THR A 34 3.33 19.93 10.69
C THR A 34 3.05 19.93 12.20
N VAL A 35 2.42 18.87 12.73
CA VAL A 35 2.17 18.73 14.17
C VAL A 35 3.48 18.53 14.94
N ALA A 36 4.39 17.69 14.45
CA ALA A 36 5.68 17.45 15.08
C ALA A 36 6.54 18.73 15.14
N ASP A 37 6.67 19.44 14.02
CA ASP A 37 7.42 20.69 13.91
C ASP A 37 6.82 21.78 14.81
N ALA A 38 5.50 21.88 14.89
CA ALA A 38 4.85 22.84 15.78
C ALA A 38 5.19 22.57 17.25
N VAL A 39 5.15 21.30 17.67
CA VAL A 39 5.49 20.91 19.05
C VAL A 39 6.96 21.21 19.35
N GLU A 40 7.88 20.90 18.44
CA GLU A 40 9.32 21.19 18.61
C GLU A 40 9.57 22.69 18.79
N ASN A 41 8.85 23.53 18.04
CA ASN A 41 8.97 24.99 18.11
C ASN A 41 8.16 25.62 19.27
N GLY A 42 7.54 24.81 20.14
CA GLY A 42 6.71 25.31 21.25
C GLY A 42 5.41 25.98 20.81
N GLN A 43 4.91 25.62 19.62
CA GLN A 43 3.69 26.14 19.00
C GLN A 43 2.58 25.08 18.99
N PHE A 44 1.36 25.51 18.63
CA PHE A 44 0.22 24.62 18.42
C PHE A 44 -0.14 24.60 16.94
N ALA A 45 -0.18 23.40 16.36
CA ALA A 45 -0.72 23.20 15.02
C ALA A 45 -2.22 23.48 14.98
N SER A 46 -2.74 23.78 13.79
CA SER A 46 -4.17 24.05 13.59
C SER A 46 -5.03 22.86 14.03
N ALA A 47 -6.31 23.09 14.37
CA ALA A 47 -7.22 22.01 14.75
C ALA A 47 -7.37 20.94 13.64
N SER A 48 -7.33 21.36 12.38
CA SER A 48 -7.33 20.46 11.23
C SER A 48 -6.06 19.62 11.13
N ASP A 49 -4.88 20.22 11.37
CA ASP A 49 -3.61 19.47 11.33
C ASP A 49 -3.53 18.47 12.48
N GLN A 50 -3.98 18.83 13.68
CA GLN A 50 -4.06 17.88 14.80
C GLN A 50 -4.99 16.70 14.49
N ALA A 51 -6.16 16.98 13.90
CA ALA A 51 -7.10 15.94 13.51
C ALA A 51 -6.52 15.01 12.42
N LEU A 52 -5.88 15.59 11.40
CA LEU A 52 -5.27 14.83 10.29
C LEU A 52 -4.00 14.09 10.73
N GLY A 53 -3.19 14.64 11.63
CA GLY A 53 -2.05 13.94 12.23
C GLY A 53 -2.49 12.74 13.08
N SER A 54 -3.55 12.89 13.88
CA SER A 54 -4.18 11.77 14.59
C SER A 54 -4.73 10.71 13.62
N ALA A 55 -5.40 11.14 12.56
CA ALA A 55 -5.89 10.24 11.51
C ALA A 55 -4.74 9.50 10.81
N HIS A 56 -3.62 10.18 10.52
CA HIS A 56 -2.42 9.56 9.95
C HIS A 56 -1.92 8.41 10.83
N TYR A 57 -1.80 8.63 12.15
CA TYR A 57 -1.38 7.58 13.08
C TYR A 57 -2.32 6.36 13.05
N TRP A 58 -3.63 6.58 13.25
CA TRP A 58 -4.59 5.48 13.34
C TRP A 58 -4.82 4.75 12.01
N VAL A 59 -4.87 5.48 10.89
CA VAL A 59 -4.98 4.88 9.56
C VAL A 59 -3.70 4.12 9.22
N GLY A 60 -2.53 4.60 9.64
CA GLY A 60 -1.25 3.93 9.42
C GLY A 60 -1.18 2.59 10.14
N LEU A 61 -1.62 2.57 11.40
CA LEU A 61 -1.75 1.34 12.18
C LEU A 61 -2.77 0.37 11.56
N ALA A 62 -3.90 0.88 11.09
CA ALA A 62 -4.91 0.07 10.40
C ALA A 62 -4.35 -0.57 9.10
N ILE A 63 -3.60 0.20 8.29
CA ILE A 63 -2.93 -0.33 7.09
C ILE A 63 -1.98 -1.46 7.47
N LEU A 64 -1.13 -1.28 8.48
CA LEU A 64 -0.18 -2.31 8.93
C LEU A 64 -0.91 -3.62 9.28
N ALA A 65 -1.97 -3.54 10.09
CA ALA A 65 -2.78 -4.70 10.47
C ALA A 65 -3.45 -5.35 9.25
N LEU A 66 -4.08 -4.57 8.38
CA LEU A 66 -4.76 -5.08 7.19
C LEU A 66 -3.79 -5.72 6.18
N VAL A 67 -2.57 -5.18 6.05
CA VAL A 67 -1.53 -5.75 5.17
C VAL A 67 -1.03 -7.09 5.71
N LEU A 68 -0.90 -7.24 7.04
CA LEU A 68 -0.60 -8.54 7.66
C LEU A 68 -1.70 -9.56 7.37
N VAL A 69 -2.97 -9.17 7.54
CA VAL A 69 -4.12 -10.03 7.18
C VAL A 69 -4.08 -10.39 5.70
N ARG A 70 -3.83 -9.41 4.82
CA ARG A 70 -3.71 -9.62 3.38
C ARG A 70 -2.56 -10.57 3.03
N LEU A 71 -1.42 -10.46 3.71
CA LEU A 71 -0.26 -11.33 3.51
C LEU A 71 -0.59 -12.77 3.92
N VAL A 72 -1.17 -12.96 5.11
CA VAL A 72 -1.62 -14.28 5.57
C VAL A 72 -2.61 -14.90 4.58
N LEU A 73 -3.60 -14.13 4.13
CA LEU A 73 -4.58 -14.59 3.14
C LEU A 73 -3.92 -14.93 1.80
N ARG A 74 -2.95 -14.13 1.35
CA ARG A 74 -2.19 -14.41 0.11
C ARG A 74 -1.38 -15.70 0.22
N LEU A 75 -0.77 -15.96 1.37
CA LEU A 75 0.02 -17.18 1.61
C LEU A 75 -0.88 -18.41 1.72
N ALA A 76 -2.04 -18.29 2.38
CA ALA A 76 -2.99 -19.39 2.56
C ALA A 76 -3.76 -19.74 1.27
N SER A 77 -4.24 -18.72 0.54
CA SER A 77 -5.09 -18.90 -0.65
C SER A 77 -4.32 -18.91 -1.97
N GLY A 78 -3.07 -18.43 -1.98
CA GLY A 78 -2.27 -18.31 -3.19
C GLY A 78 -2.77 -17.20 -4.13
N ALA A 79 -2.31 -17.28 -5.38
CA ALA A 79 -2.65 -16.36 -6.46
C ALA A 79 -3.17 -17.13 -7.67
N PRO A 80 -4.10 -16.55 -8.45
CA PRO A 80 -4.49 -17.11 -9.74
C PRO A 80 -3.28 -17.19 -10.68
N ALA A 81 -3.29 -18.17 -11.58
CA ALA A 81 -2.22 -18.32 -12.57
C ALA A 81 -2.10 -17.07 -13.46
N PRO A 82 -0.89 -16.64 -13.85
CA PRO A 82 -0.69 -15.48 -14.71
C PRO A 82 -1.46 -15.62 -16.03
N THR A 83 -2.02 -14.50 -16.51
CA THR A 83 -2.70 -14.41 -17.81
C THR A 83 -1.71 -14.54 -18.98
N ASN A 84 -0.47 -14.10 -18.78
CA ASN A 84 0.59 -13.97 -19.79
C ASN A 84 1.68 -15.05 -19.65
N ARG A 85 1.29 -16.33 -19.63
CA ARG A 85 2.21 -17.46 -19.40
C ARG A 85 3.47 -17.47 -20.30
N GLY A 86 3.39 -16.90 -21.51
CA GLY A 86 4.51 -16.82 -22.45
C GLY A 86 5.50 -15.66 -22.23
N GLN A 87 5.19 -14.66 -21.39
CA GLN A 87 6.03 -13.46 -21.22
C GLN A 87 6.65 -13.39 -19.82
N ARG A 88 7.79 -14.08 -19.65
CA ARG A 88 8.47 -14.23 -18.36
C ARG A 88 8.84 -12.90 -17.69
N TRP A 89 9.24 -11.89 -18.47
CA TRP A 89 9.62 -10.59 -17.92
C TRP A 89 8.45 -9.88 -17.22
N MET A 90 7.23 -9.95 -17.78
CA MET A 90 6.03 -9.37 -17.16
C MET A 90 5.66 -10.09 -15.86
N GLN A 91 5.91 -11.39 -15.78
CA GLN A 91 5.70 -12.15 -14.54
C GLN A 91 6.72 -11.74 -13.49
N ILE A 92 7.99 -11.57 -13.86
CA ILE A 92 9.05 -11.11 -12.94
C ILE A 92 8.71 -9.71 -12.42
N THR A 93 8.38 -8.77 -13.30
CA THR A 93 8.03 -7.40 -12.87
C THR A 93 6.82 -7.39 -11.95
N ALA A 94 5.77 -8.18 -12.23
CA ALA A 94 4.64 -8.31 -11.34
C ALA A 94 5.03 -8.85 -9.95
N HIS A 95 5.90 -9.85 -9.86
CA HIS A 95 6.36 -10.38 -8.57
C HIS A 95 7.22 -9.38 -7.80
N VAL A 96 8.16 -8.71 -8.50
CA VAL A 96 9.03 -7.68 -7.91
C VAL A 96 8.18 -6.52 -7.37
N SER A 97 7.25 -5.99 -8.16
CA SER A 97 6.40 -4.88 -7.72
C SER A 97 5.56 -5.25 -6.50
N HIS A 98 4.96 -6.46 -6.45
CA HIS A 98 4.23 -6.91 -5.27
C HIS A 98 5.14 -7.08 -4.05
N GLY A 99 6.34 -7.63 -4.23
CA GLY A 99 7.33 -7.76 -3.16
C GLY A 99 7.72 -6.41 -2.58
N LEU A 100 8.02 -5.43 -3.44
CA LEU A 100 8.32 -4.05 -3.04
C LEU A 100 7.15 -3.43 -2.28
N PHE A 101 5.91 -3.60 -2.75
CA PHE A 101 4.74 -3.13 -2.00
C PHE A 101 4.63 -3.75 -0.62
N TYR A 102 4.82 -5.06 -0.48
CA TYR A 102 4.77 -5.71 0.84
C TYR A 102 5.86 -5.17 1.77
N VAL A 103 7.08 -4.99 1.27
CA VAL A 103 8.18 -4.41 2.05
C VAL A 103 7.81 -2.99 2.50
N LEU A 104 7.41 -2.12 1.57
CA LEU A 104 7.11 -0.73 1.89
C LEU A 104 5.87 -0.59 2.80
N LEU A 105 4.81 -1.35 2.56
CA LEU A 105 3.56 -1.29 3.34
C LEU A 105 3.71 -1.83 4.76
N LEU A 106 4.74 -2.64 5.02
CA LEU A 106 5.07 -3.10 6.38
C LEU A 106 6.10 -2.18 7.04
N ALA A 107 7.19 -1.86 6.34
CA ALA A 107 8.31 -1.10 6.88
C ALA A 107 7.95 0.36 7.18
N THR A 108 7.16 1.01 6.30
CA THR A 108 6.82 2.43 6.45
C THR A 108 5.99 2.73 7.71
N PRO A 109 4.85 2.07 7.97
CA PRO A 109 4.11 2.31 9.20
C PRO A 109 4.87 1.83 10.45
N ALA A 110 5.71 0.80 10.34
CA ALA A 110 6.59 0.42 11.45
C ALA A 110 7.62 1.52 11.77
N ALA A 111 8.24 2.12 10.74
CA ALA A 111 9.11 3.28 10.90
C ALA A 111 8.37 4.49 11.47
N GLY A 112 7.11 4.72 11.08
CA GLY A 112 6.28 5.78 11.66
C GLY A 112 5.98 5.57 13.14
N LEU A 113 5.73 4.33 13.58
CA LEU A 113 5.61 4.00 15.01
C LEU A 113 6.93 4.23 15.75
N LEU A 114 8.06 3.83 15.17
CA LEU A 114 9.38 4.11 15.75
C LEU A 114 9.67 5.61 15.82
N ALA A 115 9.29 6.39 14.80
CA ALA A 115 9.41 7.84 14.82
C ALA A 115 8.62 8.44 15.99
N PHE A 116 7.39 7.95 16.22
CA PHE A 116 6.52 8.45 17.29
C PHE A 116 7.04 8.10 18.71
N TYR A 117 7.57 6.89 18.91
CA TYR A 117 7.96 6.41 20.24
C TYR A 117 9.46 6.52 20.56
N VAL A 118 10.30 6.59 19.54
CA VAL A 118 11.77 6.57 19.66
C VAL A 118 12.39 7.89 19.15
N GLY A 119 11.81 8.49 18.11
CA GLY A 119 12.34 9.69 17.47
C GLY A 119 13.33 9.37 16.35
N ASP A 120 14.37 10.17 16.20
CA ASP A 120 15.32 10.04 15.10
C ASP A 120 16.13 8.73 15.14
N PRO A 121 16.51 8.18 13.96
CA PRO A 121 16.35 8.72 12.60
C PRO A 121 15.05 8.24 11.90
N TRP A 122 14.09 7.70 12.65
CA TRP A 122 12.98 6.95 12.07
C TRP A 122 11.97 7.82 11.32
N GLY A 123 11.84 9.10 11.70
CA GLY A 123 11.00 10.08 10.99
C GLY A 123 11.48 10.32 9.55
N ASP A 124 12.79 10.53 9.38
CA ASP A 124 13.41 10.68 8.06
C ASP A 124 13.24 9.42 7.20
N ILE A 125 13.47 8.25 7.78
CA ILE A 125 13.29 6.97 7.07
C ILE A 125 11.84 6.81 6.62
N HIS A 126 10.87 7.19 7.47
CA HIS A 126 9.45 7.16 7.13
C HIS A 126 9.11 8.13 5.99
N SER A 127 9.64 9.36 6.01
CA SER A 127 9.34 10.39 5.01
C SER A 127 9.85 10.03 3.60
N LEU A 128 10.98 9.30 3.51
CA LEU A 128 11.51 8.77 2.24
C LEU A 128 10.56 7.79 1.53
N ALA A 129 9.60 7.19 2.24
CA ALA A 129 8.69 6.22 1.66
C ALA A 129 7.69 6.85 0.68
N LYS A 130 7.28 8.10 0.89
CA LYS A 130 6.25 8.78 0.08
C LYS A 130 6.61 8.81 -1.42
N PRO A 131 7.77 9.32 -1.85
CA PRO A 131 8.13 9.31 -3.28
C PRO A 131 8.23 7.88 -3.84
N ALA A 132 8.72 6.91 -3.06
CA ALA A 132 8.79 5.52 -3.48
C ALA A 132 7.39 4.93 -3.74
N PHE A 133 6.42 5.18 -2.85
CA PHE A 133 5.04 4.78 -3.05
C PHE A 133 4.42 5.43 -4.29
N ILE A 134 4.61 6.74 -4.49
CA ILE A 134 4.04 7.44 -5.66
C ILE A 134 4.52 6.79 -6.96
N VAL A 135 5.83 6.58 -7.11
CA VAL A 135 6.40 5.96 -8.31
C VAL A 135 5.87 4.54 -8.49
N LEU A 136 5.89 3.73 -7.42
CA LEU A 136 5.50 2.33 -7.50
C LEU A 136 4.00 2.16 -7.79
N ILE A 137 3.13 2.99 -7.17
CA ILE A 137 1.69 3.02 -7.43
C ILE A 137 1.42 3.46 -8.87
N ALA A 138 2.08 4.50 -9.37
CA ALA A 138 1.92 4.96 -10.74
C ALA A 138 2.29 3.85 -11.74
N VAL A 139 3.46 3.23 -11.58
CA VAL A 139 3.90 2.11 -12.42
C VAL A 139 2.92 0.94 -12.34
N HIS A 140 2.46 0.58 -11.14
CA HIS A 140 1.51 -0.51 -10.93
C HIS A 140 0.16 -0.25 -11.62
N ALA A 141 -0.40 0.95 -11.44
CA ALA A 141 -1.66 1.34 -12.05
C ALA A 141 -1.56 1.41 -13.58
N LEU A 142 -0.51 2.03 -14.10
CA LEU A 142 -0.25 2.09 -15.55
C LEU A 142 -0.08 0.70 -16.15
N ALA A 143 0.61 -0.22 -15.47
CA ALA A 143 0.70 -1.61 -15.90
C ALA A 143 -0.69 -2.27 -15.93
N ALA A 144 -1.51 -2.10 -14.90
CA ALA A 144 -2.86 -2.64 -14.87
C ALA A 144 -3.74 -2.09 -16.02
N LEU A 145 -3.60 -0.80 -16.34
CA LEU A 145 -4.29 -0.18 -17.49
C LEU A 145 -3.75 -0.70 -18.83
N TYR A 146 -2.44 -0.91 -18.96
CA TYR A 146 -1.84 -1.52 -20.14
C TYR A 146 -2.36 -2.95 -20.36
N HIS A 147 -2.43 -3.75 -19.30
CA HIS A 147 -3.03 -5.08 -19.35
C HIS A 147 -4.52 -5.04 -19.75
N GLN A 148 -5.27 -4.04 -19.28
CA GLN A 148 -6.69 -3.90 -19.59
C GLN A 148 -6.95 -3.46 -21.04
N PHE A 149 -6.25 -2.43 -21.52
CA PHE A 149 -6.58 -1.77 -22.78
C PHE A 149 -5.78 -2.26 -23.98
N TRP A 150 -4.50 -2.63 -23.79
CA TRP A 150 -3.63 -3.11 -24.88
C TRP A 150 -3.57 -4.63 -24.94
N LEU A 151 -3.23 -5.30 -23.84
CA LEU A 151 -3.12 -6.77 -23.84
C LEU A 151 -4.49 -7.45 -23.77
N LYS A 152 -5.49 -6.77 -23.20
CA LYS A 152 -6.87 -7.25 -23.04
C LYS A 152 -6.94 -8.64 -22.39
N ASP A 153 -6.04 -8.90 -21.45
CA ASP A 153 -5.85 -10.25 -20.89
C ASP A 153 -6.68 -10.51 -19.62
N GLY A 154 -7.47 -9.51 -19.19
CA GLY A 154 -8.37 -9.61 -18.05
C GLY A 154 -7.68 -9.49 -16.68
N THR A 155 -6.41 -9.07 -16.63
CA THR A 155 -5.68 -8.91 -15.35
C THR A 155 -6.41 -7.98 -14.38
N LEU A 156 -6.82 -6.79 -14.83
CA LEU A 156 -7.56 -5.85 -13.98
C LEU A 156 -8.93 -6.40 -13.58
N LYS A 157 -9.65 -7.05 -14.51
CA LYS A 157 -10.98 -7.63 -14.24
C LYS A 157 -10.96 -8.62 -13.06
N ARG A 158 -9.87 -9.39 -12.89
CA ARG A 158 -9.69 -10.31 -11.76
C ARG A 158 -9.59 -9.61 -10.40
N MET A 159 -9.28 -8.32 -10.38
CA MET A 159 -9.29 -7.50 -9.16
C MET A 159 -10.59 -6.69 -9.01
N LEU A 160 -11.49 -6.71 -9.99
CA LEU A 160 -12.79 -6.01 -9.91
C LEU A 160 -13.93 -6.93 -9.52
N SER A 161 -13.82 -8.23 -9.81
CA SER A 161 -14.86 -9.20 -9.50
C SER A 161 -14.26 -10.53 -9.10
N PRO A 162 -14.82 -11.23 -8.09
CA PRO A 162 -14.38 -12.57 -7.73
C PRO A 162 -14.54 -13.54 -8.89
N ALA A 163 -13.73 -14.62 -8.92
CA ALA A 163 -14.08 -15.76 -9.75
C ALA A 163 -15.33 -16.43 -9.17
N GLY A 164 -16.36 -16.59 -10.02
CA GLY A 164 -17.54 -17.39 -9.72
C GLY A 164 -17.23 -18.89 -9.68
#